data_AF-A0A7Y3BE60-F1
#
_entry.id   AF-A0A7Y3BE60-F1
#
_cell.length_a   1.000
_cell.length_b   1.000
_cell.length_c   1.000
_cell.angle_alpha   90.00
_cell.angle_beta   90.00
_cell.angle_gamma   90.00
#
_symmetry.space_group_name_H-M   'P 1'
#
loop_
_entity.id
_entity.type
_entity.pdbx_description
1 polymer ?
#
loop_
_entity_poly.entity_id
_entity_poly.type
_entity_poly.pdbx_seq_one_letter_code
_entity_poly.pdbx_strand_id
1 'polypeptide(L)'
;MRFLWAHHRAALGAFVALVCFACYFAFKAIAAAVYWNDPRHQDQPLAGWMTPRYVAQSYEIPPDVLGPALFLDPSQQPRRLRLEDIAAANGVTLDTLQQRVAEATAAFRANLDD
;
A
#
# COMPACT_ATOMS: atom_id res chain seq x y z
N MET A 1 -45.11 11.22 -27.27
CA MET A 1 -45.41 10.65 -25.93
C MET A 1 -44.71 9.29 -25.73
N ARG A 2 -43.36 9.25 -25.72
CA ARG A 2 -42.57 8.01 -25.46
C ARG A 2 -41.32 8.25 -24.59
N PHE A 3 -41.04 9.50 -24.21
CA PHE A 3 -39.83 9.87 -23.48
C PHE A 3 -40.00 9.90 -21.95
N LEU A 4 -41.23 10.04 -21.44
CA LEU A 4 -41.46 10.09 -19.99
C LEU A 4 -41.48 8.70 -19.33
N TRP A 5 -41.67 7.62 -20.08
CA TRP A 5 -41.72 6.25 -19.53
C TRP A 5 -40.33 5.60 -19.37
N ALA A 6 -39.34 6.04 -20.15
CA ALA A 6 -37.94 5.67 -19.93
C ALA A 6 -37.32 6.39 -18.73
N HIS A 7 -37.95 7.49 -18.27
CA HIS A 7 -37.40 8.40 -17.27
C HIS A 7 -37.28 7.76 -15.88
N HIS A 8 -38.17 6.85 -15.49
CA HIS A 8 -38.02 6.11 -14.23
C HIS A 8 -36.78 5.20 -14.22
N ARG A 9 -36.47 4.54 -15.35
CA ARG A 9 -35.31 3.62 -15.46
C ARG A 9 -34.01 4.38 -15.67
N ALA A 10 -34.05 5.49 -16.41
CA ALA A 10 -32.92 6.38 -16.60
C ALA A 10 -32.58 7.14 -15.30
N ALA A 11 -33.58 7.63 -14.57
CA ALA A 11 -33.39 8.24 -13.25
C ALA A 11 -32.86 7.23 -12.24
N LEU A 12 -33.37 5.99 -12.25
CA LEU A 12 -32.87 4.93 -11.36
C LEU A 12 -31.43 4.52 -11.73
N GLY A 13 -31.10 4.43 -13.02
CA GLY A 13 -29.75 4.17 -13.49
C GLY A 13 -28.77 5.29 -13.13
N ALA A 14 -29.19 6.55 -13.29
CA ALA A 14 -28.41 7.72 -12.90
C ALA A 14 -28.20 7.78 -11.37
N PHE A 15 -29.23 7.45 -10.59
CA PHE A 15 -29.16 7.37 -9.14
C PHE A 15 -28.18 6.29 -8.68
N VAL A 16 -28.26 5.09 -9.25
CA VAL A 16 -27.32 3.99 -8.96
C VAL A 16 -25.89 4.40 -9.34
N ALA A 17 -25.69 5.05 -10.48
CA ALA A 17 -24.38 5.54 -10.89
C ALA A 17 -23.82 6.57 -9.90
N LEU A 18 -24.63 7.53 -9.44
CA LEU A 18 -24.26 8.50 -8.41
C LEU A 18 -23.89 7.82 -7.08
N VAL A 19 -24.66 6.82 -6.66
CA VAL A 19 -24.37 6.04 -5.44
C VAL A 19 -23.05 5.29 -5.58
N CYS A 20 -22.79 4.63 -6.72
CA CYS A 20 -21.52 3.98 -6.98
C CYS A 20 -20.33 4.96 -6.93
N PHE A 21 -20.49 6.16 -7.51
CA PHE A 21 -19.48 7.21 -7.44
C PHE A 21 -19.25 7.68 -5.99
N ALA A 22 -20.33 7.91 -5.24
CA ALA A 22 -20.24 8.29 -3.83
C ALA A 22 -19.55 7.21 -2.98
N CYS A 23 -19.90 5.93 -3.18
CA CYS A 23 -19.24 4.81 -2.52
C CYS A 23 -17.75 4.71 -2.89
N TYR A 24 -17.39 4.92 -4.14
CA TYR A 24 -15.99 4.94 -4.58
C TYR A 24 -15.20 6.05 -3.87
N PHE A 25 -15.74 7.27 -3.83
CA PHE A 25 -15.11 8.39 -3.13
C PHE A 25 -15.06 8.17 -1.62
N ALA A 26 -16.12 7.63 -1.02
CA ALA A 26 -16.16 7.31 0.41
C ALA A 26 -15.13 6.24 0.77
N PHE A 27 -15.01 5.18 -0.04
CA PHE A 27 -13.97 4.17 0.14
C PHE A 27 -12.57 4.78 0.04
N LYS A 28 -12.32 5.63 -0.97
CA LYS A 28 -11.04 6.36 -1.08
C LYS A 28 -10.77 7.28 0.10
N ALA A 29 -11.79 7.98 0.60
CA ALA A 29 -11.67 8.88 1.75
C ALA A 29 -11.44 8.11 3.04
N ILE A 30 -12.11 6.97 3.25
CA ILE A 30 -11.89 6.08 4.39
C ILE A 30 -10.51 5.45 4.30
N ALA A 31 -10.08 4.98 3.12
CA ALA A 31 -8.73 4.48 2.92
C ALA A 31 -7.68 5.56 3.23
N ALA A 32 -7.90 6.80 2.78
CA ALA A 32 -7.04 7.94 3.09
C ALA A 32 -7.09 8.37 4.56
N ALA A 33 -8.25 8.26 5.22
CA ALA A 33 -8.43 8.59 6.63
C ALA A 33 -7.86 7.52 7.55
N VAL A 34 -8.02 6.24 7.22
CA VAL A 34 -7.34 5.11 7.88
C VAL A 34 -5.83 5.22 7.66
N TYR A 35 -5.39 5.59 6.45
CA TYR A 35 -4.00 5.93 6.14
C TYR A 35 -3.52 7.04 7.08
N TRP A 36 -4.20 8.19 7.18
CA TRP A 36 -3.77 9.29 8.05
C TRP A 36 -3.87 9.01 9.55
N ASN A 37 -4.78 8.12 9.97
CA ASN A 37 -5.02 7.78 11.37
C ASN A 37 -4.17 6.61 11.87
N ASP A 38 -3.34 6.00 11.02
CA ASP A 38 -2.32 5.05 11.45
C ASP A 38 -1.14 5.86 12.07
N PRO A 39 -0.88 5.73 13.39
CA PRO A 39 0.18 6.48 14.11
C PRO A 39 1.61 6.23 13.59
N ARG A 40 1.75 5.34 12.61
CA ARG A 40 3.00 4.94 11.93
C ARG A 40 3.54 5.98 10.93
N HIS A 41 2.84 7.08 10.69
CA HIS A 41 3.33 8.21 9.88
C HIS A 41 4.47 9.02 10.53
N GLN A 42 4.97 8.61 11.70
CA GLN A 42 6.19 9.19 12.28
C GLN A 42 7.48 8.62 11.69
N ASP A 43 7.43 7.47 11.01
CA ASP A 43 8.59 6.91 10.32
C ASP A 43 8.57 7.35 8.85
N GLN A 44 9.63 8.05 8.44
CA GLN A 44 9.80 8.73 7.16
C GLN A 44 9.31 7.89 5.96
N PRO A 45 8.56 8.48 5.01
CA PRO A 45 8.02 7.75 3.87
C PRO A 45 9.17 7.09 3.08
N LEU A 46 9.03 5.79 2.82
CA LEU A 46 9.98 5.03 2.02
C LEU A 46 10.02 5.66 0.61
N ALA A 47 11.10 6.36 0.31
CA ALA A 47 11.22 6.98 -1.00
C ALA A 47 11.60 5.92 -2.03
N GLY A 48 10.94 5.91 -3.19
CA GLY A 48 11.11 4.89 -4.23
C GLY A 48 12.55 4.69 -4.70
N TRP A 49 13.40 5.71 -4.58
CA TRP A 49 14.84 5.67 -4.89
C TRP A 49 15.69 4.94 -3.83
N MET A 50 15.14 4.67 -2.64
CA MET A 50 15.88 3.99 -1.57
C MET A 50 16.18 2.55 -1.95
N THR A 51 17.38 2.11 -1.59
CA THR A 51 17.81 0.73 -1.80
C THR A 51 17.40 -0.13 -0.60
N PRO A 52 17.13 -1.43 -0.78
CA PRO A 52 16.84 -2.36 0.33
C PRO A 52 17.88 -2.29 1.46
N ARG A 53 19.16 -2.12 1.10
CA ARG A 53 20.25 -1.96 2.07
C ARG A 53 20.12 -0.69 2.92
N TYR A 54 19.66 0.41 2.33
CA TYR A 54 19.44 1.66 3.06
C TYR A 54 18.23 1.55 4.01
N VAL A 55 17.17 0.87 3.58
CA VAL A 55 15.99 0.60 4.42
C VAL A 55 16.36 -0.27 5.62
N ALA A 56 17.13 -1.35 5.41
CA ALA A 56 17.62 -2.21 6.49
C ALA A 56 18.37 -1.40 7.56
N GLN A 57 19.24 -0.49 7.12
CA GLN A 57 20.00 0.37 8.00
C GLN A 57 19.13 1.40 8.74
N SER A 58 18.14 1.99 8.06
CA SER A 58 17.28 3.03 8.64
C SER A 58 16.26 2.47 9.64
N TYR A 59 15.81 1.23 9.46
CA TYR A 59 14.86 0.56 10.34
C TYR A 59 15.55 -0.36 11.37
N GLU A 60 16.88 -0.45 11.32
CA GLU A 60 17.73 -1.32 12.16
C GLU A 60 17.27 -2.78 12.20
N ILE A 61 16.83 -3.28 11.05
CA ILE A 61 16.36 -4.65 10.88
C ILE A 61 17.33 -5.43 9.99
N PRO A 62 17.60 -6.70 10.33
CA PRO A 62 18.54 -7.49 9.57
C PRO A 62 17.96 -7.86 8.18
N PRO A 63 18.83 -8.01 7.16
CA PRO A 63 18.41 -8.14 5.76
C PRO A 63 17.66 -9.45 5.45
N ASP A 64 17.82 -10.47 6.28
CA ASP A 64 17.08 -11.73 6.27
C ASP A 64 15.60 -11.56 6.61
N VAL A 65 15.26 -10.63 7.50
CA VAL A 65 13.87 -10.26 7.83
C VAL A 65 13.31 -9.31 6.77
N LEU A 66 14.14 -8.39 6.28
CA LEU A 66 13.72 -7.41 5.28
C LEU A 66 13.47 -8.03 3.90
N GLY A 67 14.26 -9.04 3.50
CA GLY A 67 14.18 -9.68 2.19
C GLY A 67 12.77 -10.19 1.84
N PRO A 68 12.18 -11.07 2.67
CA PRO A 68 10.82 -11.55 2.49
C PRO A 68 9.76 -10.43 2.46
N ALA A 69 9.93 -9.39 3.28
CA ALA A 69 9.02 -8.24 3.30
C ALA A 69 9.03 -7.48 1.96
N LEU A 70 10.19 -7.40 1.31
CA LEU A 70 10.41 -6.77 0.00
C LEU A 70 10.24 -7.73 -1.19
N PHE A 71 9.69 -8.93 -0.99
CA PHE A 71 9.61 -9.96 -2.04
C PHE A 71 10.97 -10.31 -2.66
N LEU A 72 12.05 -10.07 -1.92
CA LEU A 72 13.39 -10.44 -2.34
C LEU A 72 13.66 -11.87 -1.91
N ASP A 73 13.99 -12.70 -2.89
CA ASP A 73 14.45 -14.05 -2.65
C ASP A 73 15.92 -13.99 -2.21
N PRO A 74 16.30 -14.52 -1.02
CA PRO A 74 17.69 -14.53 -0.56
C PRO A 74 18.62 -15.32 -1.50
N SER A 75 18.07 -16.14 -2.39
CA SER A 75 18.82 -16.84 -3.45
C SER A 75 19.17 -15.95 -4.65
N GLN A 76 18.50 -14.82 -4.84
CA GLN A 76 18.83 -13.86 -5.90
C GLN A 76 19.88 -12.87 -5.39
N GLN A 77 21.00 -12.77 -6.13
CA GLN A 77 22.03 -11.78 -5.88
C GLN A 77 21.41 -10.38 -5.68
N PRO A 78 21.95 -9.56 -4.75
CA PRO A 78 21.43 -8.22 -4.49
C PRO A 78 21.74 -7.35 -5.71
N ARG A 79 20.87 -7.40 -6.72
CA ARG A 79 20.78 -6.38 -7.76
C ARG A 79 20.50 -5.08 -7.03
N ARG A 80 21.14 -4.00 -7.50
CA ARG A 80 20.84 -2.62 -7.06
C ARG A 80 19.44 -2.23 -7.57
N LEU A 81 18.42 -2.89 -7.03
CA LEU A 81 17.02 -2.62 -7.31
C LEU A 81 16.57 -1.51 -6.36
N ARG A 82 15.89 -0.53 -6.92
CA ARG A 82 15.20 0.48 -6.14
C ARG A 82 13.87 -0.09 -5.68
N LEU A 83 13.34 0.43 -4.58
CA LEU A 83 12.02 0.00 -4.09
C LEU A 83 10.93 0.16 -5.15
N GLU A 84 11.01 1.20 -5.98
CA GLU A 84 10.07 1.42 -7.08
C GLU A 84 10.09 0.27 -8.11
N ASP A 85 11.28 -0.25 -8.43
CA ASP A 85 11.46 -1.35 -9.38
C ASP A 85 10.89 -2.66 -8.81
N ILE A 86 11.06 -2.87 -7.50
CA ILE A 86 10.51 -4.03 -6.77
C ILE A 86 8.98 -3.94 -6.70
N ALA A 87 8.45 -2.75 -6.43
CA ALA A 87 7.00 -2.50 -6.37
C ALA A 87 6.36 -2.79 -7.73
N ALA A 88 6.96 -2.23 -8.79
CA ALA A 88 6.52 -2.44 -10.16
C ALA A 88 6.61 -3.92 -10.59
N ALA A 89 7.68 -4.62 -10.24
CA ALA A 89 7.86 -6.04 -10.57
C ALA A 89 6.82 -6.96 -9.89
N ASN A 90 6.32 -6.57 -8.71
CA ASN A 90 5.34 -7.34 -7.95
C ASN A 90 3.90 -6.81 -8.10
N GLY A 91 3.68 -5.78 -8.92
CA GLY A 91 2.36 -5.17 -9.12
C GLY A 91 1.80 -4.51 -7.86
N VAL A 92 2.65 -4.10 -6.92
CA VAL A 92 2.27 -3.46 -5.66
C VAL A 92 2.70 -1.99 -5.65
N THR A 93 2.09 -1.18 -4.78
CA THR A 93 2.52 0.21 -4.57
C THR A 93 3.67 0.27 -3.57
N LEU A 94 4.42 1.38 -3.59
CA LEU A 94 5.46 1.67 -2.58
C LEU A 94 4.89 1.67 -1.16
N ASP A 95 3.65 2.14 -0.97
CA ASP A 95 2.98 2.14 0.33
C ASP A 95 2.72 0.72 0.84
N THR A 96 2.32 -0.21 -0.04
CA THR A 96 2.16 -1.63 0.33
C THR A 96 3.49 -2.27 0.72
N LEU A 97 4.59 -1.92 0.04
CA LEU A 97 5.93 -2.36 0.46
C LEU A 97 6.30 -1.78 1.82
N GLN A 98 6.04 -0.49 2.05
CA GLN A 98 6.29 0.15 3.33
C GLN A 98 5.51 -0.54 4.46
N GLN A 99 4.23 -0.84 4.26
CA GLN A 99 3.42 -1.55 5.24
C GLN A 99 3.99 -2.93 5.58
N ARG A 100 4.43 -3.70 4.57
CA ARG A 100 5.05 -5.02 4.77
C ARG A 100 6.37 -4.93 5.55
N VAL A 101 7.22 -3.96 5.22
CA VAL A 101 8.48 -3.73 5.95
C VAL A 101 8.18 -3.33 7.40
N ALA A 102 7.19 -2.48 7.61
CA ALA A 102 6.82 -2.00 8.92
C ALA A 102 6.21 -3.13 9.79
N GLU A 103 5.40 -4.01 9.20
CA GLU A 103 4.87 -5.21 9.84
C GLU A 103 6.00 -6.18 10.24
N ALA A 104 6.92 -6.46 9.31
CA ALA A 104 8.09 -7.29 9.58
C ALA A 104 8.98 -6.71 10.69
N THR A 105 9.15 -5.38 10.71
CA THR A 105 9.89 -4.67 11.78
C THR A 105 9.21 -4.83 13.13
N ALA A 106 7.89 -4.62 13.18
CA ALA A 106 7.12 -4.74 14.41
C ALA A 106 7.15 -6.18 14.95
N ALA A 107 6.99 -7.17 14.07
CA ALA A 107 7.10 -8.58 14.43
C ALA A 107 8.51 -8.94 14.94
N PHE A 108 9.56 -8.42 14.30
CA PHE A 108 10.93 -8.66 14.75
C PHE A 108 11.20 -8.06 16.12
N ARG A 109 10.79 -6.80 16.36
CA ARG A 109 10.94 -6.13 17.65
C ARG A 109 10.16 -6.84 18.76
N ALA A 110 8.94 -7.28 18.49
CA ALA A 110 8.14 -8.05 19.45
C ALA A 110 8.82 -9.37 19.86
N ASN A 111 9.49 -10.06 18.92
CA ASN A 111 10.26 -11.28 19.25
C ASN A 111 11.58 -11.00 19.97
N LEU A 112 12.07 -9.75 19.97
CA LEU A 112 13.31 -9.37 20.65
C LEU A 112 13.08 -9.05 22.14
N ASP A 113 11.84 -8.70 22.50
CA ASP A 113 11.43 -8.30 23.86
C ASP A 113 10.91 -9.47 24.72
N ASP A 114 10.73 -10.67 24.14
CA ASP A 114 10.40 -11.95 24.82
C ASP A 114 11.66 -12.77 25.19
#